data_AF-A0A1X7A1X1-F1
#
_entry.id   AF-A0A1X7A1X1-F1
#
_cell.length_a   1.000
_cell.length_b   1.000
_cell.length_c   1.000
_cell.angle_alpha   90.00
_cell.angle_beta   90.00
_cell.angle_gamma   90.00
#
_symmetry.space_group_name_H-M   'P 1'
#
loop_
_entity.id
_entity.type
_entity.pdbx_description
1 polymer ?
#
loop_
_entity_poly.entity_id
_entity_poly.type
_entity_poly.pdbx_seq_one_letter_code
_entity_poly.pdbx_strand_id
1 'polypeptide(L)'
;MTLSEGLASARRCDFSFCRRRGAAAVTAPLSGLKVTKGAENLTLYQWGTGTAKHYFCKTCGIYTHHQRRSNPNEYGVNLGALEGVNPRDLGNIGWVDGINHPSDT
;
A
#
# COMPACT_ATOMS: atom_id res chain seq x y z
N MET A 1 -3.14 3.37 -14.51
CA MET A 1 -3.23 3.60 -13.06
C MET A 1 -3.44 5.09 -12.85
N THR A 2 -4.24 5.47 -11.87
CA THR A 2 -4.47 6.87 -11.48
C THR A 2 -4.19 7.01 -9.99
N LEU A 3 -3.30 7.93 -9.63
CA LEU A 3 -2.97 8.25 -8.24
C LEU A 3 -3.72 9.51 -7.81
N SER A 4 -4.20 9.58 -6.56
CA SER A 4 -5.00 10.72 -6.08
C SER A 4 -4.20 12.03 -6.05
N GLU A 5 -2.95 11.98 -5.62
CA GLU A 5 -2.05 13.15 -5.50
C GLU A 5 -0.67 12.86 -6.11
N GLY A 6 -0.60 11.95 -7.09
CA GLY A 6 0.67 11.47 -7.63
C GLY A 6 1.58 10.91 -6.52
N LEU A 7 2.88 11.20 -6.65
CA LEU A 7 3.89 10.78 -5.68
C LEU A 7 3.88 11.59 -4.37
N ALA A 8 3.20 12.73 -4.32
CA ALA A 8 3.11 13.56 -3.11
C ALA A 8 2.39 12.85 -1.95
N SER A 9 1.56 11.86 -2.26
CA SER A 9 0.88 11.00 -1.29
C SER A 9 1.77 9.93 -0.64
N ALA A 10 3.06 9.85 -1.01
CA ALA A 10 3.96 8.80 -0.52
C ALA A 10 4.13 8.89 1.01
N ARG A 11 3.75 7.81 1.71
CA ARG A 11 3.94 7.69 3.17
C ARG A 11 4.31 6.27 3.57
N ARG A 12 5.09 6.14 4.65
CA ARG A 12 5.32 4.88 5.38
C ARG A 12 4.37 4.79 6.56
N CYS A 13 4.10 3.57 7.03
CA CYS A 13 3.26 3.34 8.22
C CYS A 13 4.04 2.50 9.23
N ASP A 14 3.99 2.90 10.50
CA ASP A 14 4.75 2.30 11.60
C ASP A 14 4.00 1.15 12.33
N PHE A 15 2.74 0.88 11.94
CA PHE A 15 1.99 -0.28 12.45
C PHE A 15 2.80 -1.57 12.27
N SER A 16 2.63 -2.54 13.18
CA SER A 16 3.46 -3.76 13.27
C SER A 16 3.66 -4.47 11.93
N PHE A 17 2.62 -4.63 11.13
CA PHE A 17 2.72 -5.22 9.79
C PHE A 17 3.41 -4.29 8.79
N CYS A 18 3.01 -3.02 8.74
CA CYS A 18 3.52 -2.05 7.78
C CYS A 18 5.02 -1.78 7.96
N ARG A 19 5.50 -1.67 9.20
CA ARG A 19 6.93 -1.49 9.49
C ARG A 19 7.77 -2.71 9.08
N ARG A 20 7.23 -3.93 9.19
CA ARG A 20 7.89 -5.17 8.73
C ARG A 20 7.98 -5.22 7.20
N ARG A 21 6.97 -4.69 6.52
CA ARG A 21 6.95 -4.57 5.07
C ARG A 21 7.92 -3.49 4.55
N GLY A 22 8.10 -2.39 5.29
CA GLY A 22 9.09 -1.34 5.00
C GLY A 22 8.82 -0.46 3.77
N ALA A 23 7.86 -0.83 2.93
CA ALA A 23 7.52 -0.10 1.72
C ALA A 23 6.75 1.21 2.02
N ALA A 24 7.15 2.30 1.37
CA ALA A 24 6.31 3.47 1.22
C ALA A 24 5.16 3.16 0.24
N ALA A 25 3.99 3.72 0.49
CA ALA A 25 2.84 3.56 -0.38
C ALA A 25 2.29 4.93 -0.83
N VAL A 26 1.84 4.99 -2.08
CA VAL A 26 1.08 6.12 -2.64
C VAL A 26 -0.40 5.78 -2.72
N THR A 27 -1.25 6.79 -2.71
CA THR A 27 -2.72 6.61 -2.70
C THR A 27 -3.30 6.58 -4.11
N ALA A 28 -4.18 5.61 -4.35
CA ALA A 28 -5.03 5.54 -5.52
C ALA A 28 -6.50 5.33 -5.08
N PRO A 29 -7.50 5.90 -5.77
CA PRO A 29 -8.89 5.51 -5.57
C PRO A 29 -9.12 4.07 -6.04
N LEU A 30 -10.23 3.43 -5.66
CA LEU A 30 -10.55 2.06 -6.11
C LEU A 30 -10.57 1.94 -7.65
N SER A 31 -11.09 2.94 -8.35
CA SER A 31 -11.09 2.99 -9.82
C SER A 31 -9.72 3.29 -10.44
N GLY A 32 -8.74 3.71 -9.64
CA GLY A 32 -7.40 4.09 -10.07
C GLY A 32 -6.44 2.92 -10.24
N LEU A 33 -6.78 1.73 -9.74
CA LEU A 33 -5.96 0.52 -9.86
C LEU A 33 -6.75 -0.59 -10.56
N LYS A 34 -6.14 -1.18 -11.59
CA LYS A 34 -6.62 -2.38 -12.27
C LYS A 34 -5.49 -3.39 -12.37
N VAL A 35 -5.71 -4.60 -11.87
CA VAL A 35 -4.80 -5.72 -12.11
C VAL A 35 -4.98 -6.18 -13.54
N THR A 36 -3.96 -6.04 -14.38
CA THR A 36 -4.02 -6.38 -15.80
C THR A 36 -3.57 -7.81 -16.09
N LYS A 37 -2.69 -8.38 -15.25
CA LYS A 37 -2.14 -9.75 -15.35
C LYS A 37 -1.76 -10.28 -13.96
N GLY A 38 -1.70 -11.60 -13.81
CA GLY A 38 -1.15 -12.25 -12.61
C GLY A 38 -2.04 -12.19 -11.37
N ALA A 39 -3.35 -11.97 -11.52
CA ALA A 39 -4.30 -11.92 -10.41
C ALA A 39 -4.32 -13.24 -9.61
N GLU A 40 -4.21 -14.37 -10.32
CA GLU A 40 -4.07 -15.73 -9.78
C GLU A 40 -2.75 -15.98 -9.03
N ASN A 41 -1.77 -15.09 -9.22
CA ASN A 41 -0.47 -15.13 -8.56
C ASN A 41 -0.39 -14.16 -7.36
N LEU A 42 -1.46 -13.43 -7.06
CA LEU A 42 -1.55 -12.59 -5.87
C LEU A 42 -2.09 -13.40 -4.68
N THR A 43 -1.45 -13.21 -3.53
CA THR A 43 -1.93 -13.68 -2.24
C THR A 43 -2.57 -12.53 -1.48
N LEU A 44 -3.77 -12.76 -0.95
CA LEU A 44 -4.46 -11.88 -0.03
C LEU A 44 -4.07 -12.25 1.41
N TYR A 45 -3.64 -11.25 2.17
CA TYR A 45 -3.42 -11.34 3.61
C TYR A 45 -4.31 -10.33 4.34
N GLN A 46 -5.05 -10.83 5.33
CA GLN A 46 -5.94 -10.06 6.20
C GLN A 46 -5.76 -10.56 7.62
N TRP A 47 -5.85 -9.64 8.59
CA TRP A 47 -5.84 -9.94 10.01
C TRP A 47 -6.59 -8.83 10.76
N GLY A 48 -6.74 -8.97 12.08
CA GLY A 48 -7.43 -7.98 12.92
C GLY A 48 -8.90 -7.85 12.51
N THR A 49 -9.35 -6.63 12.20
CA THR A 49 -10.72 -6.35 11.74
C THR A 49 -11.04 -6.96 10.37
N GLY A 50 -10.03 -7.41 9.62
CA GLY A 50 -10.19 -7.87 8.25
C GLY A 50 -10.51 -6.77 7.24
N THR A 51 -10.57 -5.49 7.64
CA THR A 51 -10.91 -4.38 6.74
C THR A 51 -9.84 -4.14 5.68
N ALA A 52 -8.57 -4.11 6.08
CA ALA A 52 -7.48 -3.95 5.14
C ALA A 52 -7.21 -5.25 4.38
N LYS A 53 -7.04 -5.15 3.06
CA LYS A 53 -6.76 -6.28 2.17
C LYS A 53 -5.37 -6.12 1.58
N HIS A 54 -4.39 -6.87 2.07
CA HIS A 54 -3.00 -6.73 1.64
C HIS A 54 -2.64 -7.76 0.57
N TYR A 55 -2.24 -7.28 -0.61
CA TYR A 55 -1.87 -8.15 -1.73
C TYR A 55 -0.36 -8.18 -1.96
N PHE A 56 0.19 -9.36 -2.18
CA PHE A 56 1.59 -9.58 -2.56
C PHE A 56 1.72 -10.73 -3.54
N CYS A 57 2.79 -10.76 -4.34
CA CYS A 57 3.05 -11.84 -5.28
C CYS A 57 3.49 -13.11 -4.53
N LYS A 58 2.82 -14.24 -4.77
CA LYS A 58 3.16 -15.53 -4.13
C LYS A 58 4.53 -16.08 -4.56
N THR A 59 5.02 -15.67 -5.73
CA THR A 59 6.30 -16.15 -6.30
C THR A 59 7.49 -15.34 -5.80
N CYS A 60 7.44 -14.00 -5.92
CA CYS A 60 8.58 -13.15 -5.56
C CYS A 60 8.44 -12.44 -4.21
N GLY A 61 7.31 -12.58 -3.53
CA GLY A 61 7.05 -11.94 -2.23
C GLY A 61 6.82 -10.43 -2.29
N ILE A 62 6.94 -9.80 -3.46
CA ILE A 62 6.79 -8.35 -3.59
C ILE A 62 5.35 -7.94 -3.28
N TYR A 63 5.22 -7.06 -2.29
CA TYR A 63 3.99 -6.33 -2.00
C TYR A 63 3.63 -5.42 -3.18
N THR A 64 2.40 -5.55 -3.70
CA THR A 64 1.93 -4.72 -4.82
C THR A 64 1.07 -3.57 -4.35
N HIS A 65 -0.03 -3.88 -3.67
CA HIS A 65 -1.01 -2.91 -3.20
C HIS A 65 -1.84 -3.47 -2.03
N HIS A 66 -2.55 -2.60 -1.32
CA HIS A 66 -3.51 -3.01 -0.30
C HIS A 66 -4.70 -2.07 -0.24
N GLN A 67 -5.90 -2.60 -0.03
CA GLN A 67 -7.07 -1.78 0.31
C GLN A 67 -6.87 -1.27 1.75
N ARG A 68 -6.95 0.04 1.96
CA ARG A 68 -6.65 0.65 3.27
C ARG A 68 -7.75 0.34 4.28
N ARG A 69 -7.38 0.15 5.55
CA ARG A 69 -8.37 0.15 6.64
C ARG A 69 -8.93 1.55 6.93
N SER A 70 -8.09 2.58 6.78
CA SER A 70 -8.41 3.97 7.12
C SER A 70 -9.47 4.56 6.20
N ASN A 71 -9.42 4.16 4.94
CA ASN A 71 -10.40 4.51 3.92
C ASN A 71 -10.58 3.30 2.99
N PRO A 72 -11.65 2.51 3.16
CA PRO A 72 -11.92 1.36 2.29
C PRO A 72 -12.10 1.73 0.82
N ASN A 73 -12.27 3.01 0.47
CA ASN A 73 -12.36 3.48 -0.92
C ASN A 73 -10.98 3.81 -1.54
N GLU A 74 -9.89 3.47 -0.86
CA GLU A 74 -8.53 3.73 -1.31
C GLU A 74 -7.65 2.49 -1.31
N TYR A 75 -6.74 2.46 -2.27
CA TYR A 75 -5.58 1.61 -2.28
C TYR A 75 -4.34 2.37 -1.82
N GLY A 76 -3.49 1.72 -1.02
CA GLY A 76 -2.07 2.03 -0.94
C GLY A 76 -1.31 1.16 -1.93
N VAL A 77 -0.57 1.76 -2.85
CA VAL A 77 0.24 1.08 -3.87
C VAL A 77 1.71 1.19 -3.51
N ASN A 78 2.46 0.08 -3.59
CA ASN A 78 3.90 0.09 -3.33
C ASN A 78 4.61 1.07 -4.27
N LEU A 79 5.22 2.11 -3.70
CA LEU A 79 5.96 3.13 -4.45
C LEU A 79 7.09 2.51 -5.29
N GLY A 80 7.80 1.53 -4.74
CA GLY A 80 8.91 0.86 -5.43
C GLY A 80 8.47 -0.14 -6.50
N ALA A 81 7.17 -0.38 -6.66
CA ALA A 81 6.63 -1.20 -7.75
C ALA A 81 6.15 -0.37 -8.95
N LEU A 82 6.29 0.96 -8.90
CA LEU A 82 5.94 1.84 -10.00
C LEU A 82 7.11 1.97 -10.98
N GLU A 83 6.81 1.79 -12.26
CA GLU A 83 7.78 1.96 -13.34
C GLU A 83 8.34 3.38 -13.34
N GLY A 84 9.66 3.51 -13.51
CA GLY A 84 10.35 4.81 -13.52
C GLY A 84 10.46 5.50 -12.16
N VAL A 85 10.04 4.86 -11.07
CA VAL A 85 10.11 5.43 -9.72
C VAL A 85 11.12 4.67 -8.87
N ASN A 86 12.14 5.38 -8.38
CA ASN A 86 13.04 4.87 -7.36
C ASN A 86 12.75 5.60 -6.02
N PRO A 87 12.28 4.90 -4.96
CA PRO A 87 12.01 5.51 -3.67
C PRO A 87 13.20 6.27 -3.06
N ARG A 88 14.43 5.96 -3.48
CA ARG A 88 15.64 6.70 -3.08
C ARG A 88 15.61 8.16 -3.52
N ASP A 89 15.02 8.44 -4.68
CA ASP A 89 15.06 9.76 -5.31
C ASP A 89 14.05 10.74 -4.69
N LEU A 90 13.10 10.23 -3.88
CA LEU A 90 12.10 11.04 -3.16
C LEU A 90 12.62 11.59 -1.81
N GLY A 91 13.87 11.30 -1.44
CA GLY A 91 14.46 11.77 -0.18
C GLY A 91 13.73 11.22 1.05
N ASN A 92 13.39 12.09 2.00
CA ASN A 92 12.73 11.69 3.23
C ASN A 92 11.22 11.50 3.04
N ILE A 93 10.77 10.25 2.96
CA ILE A 93 9.34 9.91 2.93
C ILE A 93 8.80 9.82 4.36
N GLY A 94 7.80 10.63 4.66
CA GLY A 94 7.18 10.74 5.98
C GLY A 94 6.48 9.46 6.46
N TRP A 95 6.22 9.41 7.77
CA TRP A 95 5.53 8.31 8.43
C TRP A 95 4.13 8.74 8.88
N VAL A 96 3.16 7.83 8.76
CA VAL A 96 1.87 7.93 9.43
C VAL A 96 1.87 7.03 10.66
N ASP A 97 1.29 7.53 11.74
CA ASP A 97 1.00 6.76 12.95
C ASP A 97 -0.12 5.77 12.65
N GLY A 98 0.27 4.53 12.42
CA GLY A 98 -0.65 3.40 12.31
C GLY A 98 -0.80 2.64 13.62
N ILE A 99 -0.05 2.97 14.67
CA ILE A 99 -0.19 2.33 15.98
C ILE A 99 -1.44 2.88 16.68
N ASN A 100 -1.66 4.19 16.64
CA ASN A 100 -2.79 4.88 17.29
C ASN A 100 -3.85 5.30 16.28
N HIS A 101 -4.32 4.36 15.46
CA HIS A 101 -5.24 4.69 14.38
C HIS A 101 -6.68 4.89 14.90
N PRO A 102 -7.40 5.96 14.51
CA PRO A 102 -8.75 6.26 15.04
C PRO A 102 -9.80 5.17 14.80
N SER A 103 -9.62 4.33 13.78
CA SER A 103 -10.51 3.18 13.51
C SER A 103 -10.26 1.96 14.39
N ASP A 104 -9.24 1.99 15.26
CA ASP A 104 -8.94 0.91 16.20
C ASP A 104 -9.56 1.16 17.60
N THR A 105 -10.21 2.32 17.81
CA THR A 105 -10.92 2.72 19.04
C THR A 105 -12.44 2.71 18.87
#